data_AF-A0A3B4EWS2-F1
#
_entry.id   AF-A0A3B4EWS2-F1
#
_cell.length_a   1.000
_cell.length_b   1.000
_cell.length_c   1.000
_cell.angle_alpha   90.00
_cell.angle_beta   90.00
_cell.angle_gamma   90.00
#
_symmetry.space_group_name_H-M   'P 1'
#
loop_
_entity.id
_entity.type
_entity.pdbx_description
1 polymer ?
#
loop_
_entity_poly.entity_id
_entity_poly.type
_entity_poly.pdbx_seq_one_letter_code
_entity_poly.pdbx_strand_id
1 'polypeptide(L)'
;AETPMPLLYRRNFTKAPQWDFDDVYNQDAPPRPTTCAQSLRNSKDENFKKAFLPNIRLFLHKDNINMSEWNRLSHFNNPFGFMECKYDEVMASVKLIPKPKEPLLLPKPGADGCIHCAVVGTAGILNGSKVGAEIDAHDYVFRMNGAVIKGYEEDVGNRTSVYVHTEHSIAASPYFFGKANIETGNSSHCFII
;
A
#
# COMPACT_ATOMS: atom_id res chain seq x y z
N ALA A 1 -21.31 21.87 -14.94
CA ALA A 1 -20.38 20.73 -14.78
C ALA A 1 -19.16 21.26 -14.04
N GLU A 2 -18.68 20.56 -13.02
CA GLU A 2 -17.45 20.93 -12.34
C GLU A 2 -16.26 20.79 -13.30
N THR A 3 -15.30 21.71 -13.21
CA THR A 3 -14.06 21.70 -13.98
C THR A 3 -12.87 21.45 -13.06
N PRO A 4 -11.72 21.01 -13.59
CA PRO A 4 -10.50 20.86 -12.79
C PRO A 4 -10.13 22.20 -12.13
N MET A 5 -9.82 22.16 -10.85
CA MET A 5 -9.28 23.30 -10.10
C MET A 5 -7.94 23.76 -10.70
N PRO A 6 -7.61 25.06 -10.65
CA PRO A 6 -6.29 25.54 -11.02
C PRO A 6 -5.17 24.85 -10.23
N LEU A 7 -4.01 24.69 -10.86
CA LEU A 7 -2.85 24.08 -10.21
C LEU A 7 -2.40 24.92 -9.02
N LEU A 8 -2.38 24.28 -7.85
CA LEU A 8 -1.70 24.79 -6.68
C LEU A 8 -0.23 24.39 -6.76
N TYR A 9 0.64 25.30 -6.36
CA TYR A 9 2.08 25.07 -6.30
C TYR A 9 2.56 25.20 -4.87
N ARG A 10 3.32 24.22 -4.40
CA ARG A 10 3.89 24.20 -3.04
C ARG A 10 4.69 25.46 -2.75
N ARG A 11 5.43 25.97 -3.74
CA ARG A 11 6.22 27.22 -3.63
C ARG A 11 5.40 28.45 -3.26
N ASN A 12 4.08 28.43 -3.46
CA ASN A 12 3.18 29.53 -3.13
C ASN A 12 2.78 29.53 -1.65
N PHE A 13 3.15 28.50 -0.88
CA PHE A 13 2.81 28.37 0.53
C PHE A 13 4.07 28.44 1.40
N THR A 14 4.04 29.25 2.45
CA THR A 14 5.15 29.38 3.42
C THR A 14 5.13 28.29 4.50
N LYS A 15 3.97 27.64 4.68
CA LYS A 15 3.75 26.51 5.59
C LYS A 15 2.79 25.51 4.94
N ALA A 16 2.72 24.30 5.48
CA ALA A 16 1.74 23.32 5.05
C ALA A 16 0.31 23.91 5.20
N PRO A 17 -0.48 23.97 4.14
CA PRO A 17 -1.88 24.34 4.23
C PRO A 17 -2.63 23.34 5.10
N GLN A 18 -3.63 23.83 5.82
CA GLN A 18 -4.55 23.00 6.59
C GLN A 18 -5.94 23.23 6.02
N TRP A 19 -6.61 22.15 5.62
CA TRP A 19 -7.94 22.21 5.04
C TRP A 19 -8.95 21.62 6.03
N ASP A 20 -10.18 22.12 6.01
CA ASP A 20 -11.28 21.63 6.85
C ASP A 20 -11.70 20.19 6.49
N PHE A 21 -11.26 19.69 5.34
CA PHE A 21 -11.47 18.34 4.83
C PHE A 21 -10.22 17.43 4.88
N ASP A 22 -9.18 17.79 5.65
CA ASP A 22 -7.95 16.99 5.78
C ASP A 22 -8.22 15.54 6.21
N ASP A 23 -9.18 15.32 7.12
CA ASP A 23 -9.56 14.00 7.65
C ASP A 23 -10.76 13.37 6.94
N VAL A 24 -11.01 13.75 5.68
CA VAL A 24 -12.02 13.12 4.84
C VAL A 24 -11.39 12.01 4.00
N TYR A 25 -11.76 10.76 4.32
CA TYR A 25 -11.23 9.56 3.66
C TYR A 25 -12.31 8.87 2.82
N ASN A 26 -11.92 8.38 1.64
CA ASN A 26 -12.77 7.49 0.86
C ASN A 26 -12.96 6.17 1.59
N GLN A 27 -14.19 5.68 1.62
CA GLN A 27 -14.54 4.41 2.24
C GLN A 27 -15.09 3.43 1.21
N ASP A 28 -14.75 2.16 1.41
CA ASP A 28 -15.36 1.04 0.69
C ASP A 28 -16.54 0.44 1.45
N ALA A 29 -17.27 -0.45 0.79
CA ALA A 29 -18.27 -1.26 1.46
C ALA A 29 -17.63 -2.02 2.63
N PRO A 30 -18.37 -2.22 3.74
CA PRO A 30 -17.86 -2.97 4.89
C PRO A 30 -17.30 -4.31 4.44
N PRO A 31 -16.09 -4.68 4.88
CA PRO A 31 -15.46 -5.92 4.48
C PRO A 31 -16.20 -7.11 5.07
N ARG A 32 -16.00 -8.26 4.44
CA ARG A 32 -16.63 -9.52 4.86
C ARG A 32 -16.26 -9.83 6.32
N PRO A 33 -17.22 -10.33 7.12
CA PRO A 33 -16.92 -10.85 8.45
C PRO A 33 -15.83 -11.92 8.38
N THR A 34 -14.84 -11.84 9.26
CA THR A 34 -13.78 -12.85 9.35
C THR A 34 -14.14 -13.88 10.43
N THR A 35 -13.67 -15.11 10.27
CA THR A 35 -13.83 -16.20 11.23
C THR A 35 -12.64 -16.33 12.19
N CYS A 36 -11.66 -15.43 12.08
CA CYS A 36 -10.46 -15.44 12.92
C CYS A 36 -10.81 -15.38 14.41
N ALA A 37 -10.34 -16.36 15.18
CA ALA A 37 -10.51 -16.37 16.64
C ALA A 37 -9.89 -15.12 17.31
N GLN A 38 -8.79 -14.61 16.75
CA GLN A 38 -8.17 -13.34 17.12
C GLN A 38 -8.09 -12.44 15.90
N SER A 39 -8.62 -11.22 16.02
CA SER A 39 -8.64 -10.24 14.93
C SER A 39 -8.37 -8.85 15.48
N LEU A 40 -7.47 -8.11 14.82
CA LEU A 40 -7.21 -6.70 15.13
C LEU A 40 -8.48 -5.84 15.04
N ARG A 41 -9.41 -6.21 14.15
CA ARG A 41 -10.72 -5.54 14.00
C ARG A 41 -11.60 -5.66 15.25
N ASN A 42 -11.38 -6.70 16.06
CA ASN A 42 -12.10 -6.95 17.30
C ASN A 42 -11.30 -6.50 18.54
N SER A 43 -10.29 -5.66 18.36
CA SER A 43 -9.48 -5.12 19.46
C SER A 43 -10.37 -4.43 20.51
N LYS A 44 -10.05 -4.64 21.79
CA LYS A 44 -10.70 -3.96 22.92
C LYS A 44 -9.97 -2.66 23.32
N ASP A 45 -8.83 -2.36 22.69
CA ASP A 45 -8.06 -1.16 22.98
C ASP A 45 -8.77 0.10 22.46
N GLU A 46 -9.06 1.03 23.37
CA GLU A 46 -9.85 2.23 23.05
C GLU A 46 -9.10 3.22 22.18
N ASN A 47 -7.77 3.30 22.29
CA ASN A 47 -6.98 4.19 21.44
C ASN A 47 -6.95 3.67 20.00
N PHE A 48 -6.80 2.35 19.84
CA PHE A 48 -6.88 1.69 18.55
C PHE A 48 -8.25 1.88 17.90
N LYS A 49 -9.35 1.65 18.64
CA LYS A 49 -10.71 1.83 18.09
C LYS A 49 -10.96 3.25 17.59
N LYS A 50 -10.42 4.27 18.27
CA LYS A 50 -10.54 5.68 17.85
C LYS A 50 -9.76 5.98 16.57
N ALA A 51 -8.60 5.36 16.40
CA ALA A 51 -7.73 5.59 15.25
C ALA A 51 -8.07 4.69 14.05
N PHE A 52 -8.65 3.51 14.28
CA PHE A 52 -8.84 2.50 13.25
C PHE A 52 -10.07 2.79 12.38
N LEU A 53 -9.84 2.94 11.09
CA LEU A 53 -10.88 3.11 10.07
C LEU A 53 -11.11 1.77 9.34
N PRO A 54 -12.14 0.98 9.71
CA PRO A 54 -12.29 -0.40 9.25
C PRO A 54 -12.59 -0.54 7.75
N ASN A 55 -13.08 0.54 7.14
CA ASN A 55 -13.57 0.59 5.76
C ASN A 55 -12.81 1.62 4.91
N ILE A 56 -11.64 2.09 5.35
CA ILE A 56 -10.84 3.00 4.54
C ILE A 56 -10.47 2.32 3.21
N ARG A 57 -10.66 3.03 2.10
CA ARG A 57 -10.28 2.54 0.77
C ARG A 57 -8.76 2.48 0.67
N LEU A 58 -8.22 1.29 0.46
CA LEU A 58 -6.76 1.07 0.42
C LEU A 58 -6.17 1.19 -0.99
N PHE A 59 -6.94 0.87 -2.03
CA PHE A 59 -6.44 0.82 -3.40
C PHE A 59 -7.12 1.87 -4.27
N LEU A 60 -6.30 2.70 -4.93
CA LEU A 60 -6.75 3.56 -6.00
C LEU A 60 -7.08 2.72 -7.25
N HIS A 61 -8.20 3.03 -7.90
CA HIS A 61 -8.61 2.45 -9.18
C HIS A 61 -9.40 3.45 -10.02
N LYS A 62 -9.61 3.10 -11.30
CA LYS A 62 -10.24 3.95 -12.32
C LYS A 62 -11.58 4.62 -11.96
N ASP A 63 -12.32 4.10 -10.99
CA ASP A 63 -13.65 4.60 -10.61
C ASP A 63 -13.62 5.48 -9.35
N ASN A 64 -12.44 5.73 -8.76
CA ASN A 64 -12.34 6.48 -7.50
C ASN A 64 -12.27 8.00 -7.68
N ILE A 65 -11.75 8.47 -8.80
CA ILE A 65 -11.49 9.91 -9.00
C ILE A 65 -12.56 10.48 -9.92
N ASN A 66 -13.59 11.06 -9.33
CA ASN A 66 -14.48 12.00 -10.01
C ASN A 66 -13.92 13.43 -9.94
N MET A 67 -14.60 14.42 -10.53
CA MET A 67 -14.09 15.80 -10.56
C MET A 67 -13.99 16.43 -9.17
N SER A 68 -14.98 16.20 -8.29
CA SER A 68 -14.94 16.68 -6.91
C SER A 68 -13.75 16.10 -6.15
N GLU A 69 -13.47 14.81 -6.32
CA GLU A 69 -12.36 14.14 -5.65
C GLU A 69 -11.01 14.57 -6.22
N TRP A 70 -10.92 14.77 -7.54
CA TRP A 70 -9.74 15.38 -8.15
C TRP A 70 -9.45 16.76 -7.55
N ASN A 71 -10.47 17.61 -7.45
CA ASN A 71 -10.33 18.94 -6.88
C ASN A 71 -9.89 18.87 -5.41
N ARG A 72 -10.44 17.95 -4.62
CA ARG A 72 -10.00 17.72 -3.24
C ARG A 72 -8.53 17.28 -3.18
N LEU A 73 -8.15 16.22 -3.92
CA LEU A 73 -6.80 15.67 -3.91
C LEU A 73 -5.74 16.63 -4.49
N SER A 74 -6.15 17.58 -5.34
CA SER A 74 -5.26 18.62 -5.88
C SER A 74 -4.76 19.62 -4.82
N HIS A 75 -5.34 19.60 -3.61
CA HIS A 75 -4.88 20.39 -2.47
C HIS A 75 -3.71 19.77 -1.70
N PHE A 76 -3.38 18.51 -1.98
CA PHE A 76 -2.40 17.75 -1.21
C PHE A 76 -1.20 17.38 -2.09
N ASN A 77 0.01 17.56 -1.55
CA ASN A 77 1.24 17.11 -2.21
C ASN A 77 1.33 15.59 -2.22
N ASN A 78 2.05 15.03 -3.18
CA ASN A 78 2.49 13.63 -3.14
C ASN A 78 3.18 13.34 -1.78
N PRO A 79 2.83 12.24 -1.08
CA PRO A 79 1.98 11.11 -1.51
C PRO A 79 0.49 11.22 -1.15
N PHE A 80 0.04 12.35 -0.63
CA PHE A 80 -1.33 12.53 -0.12
C PHE A 80 -2.32 13.05 -1.18
N GLY A 81 -1.84 13.45 -2.35
CA GLY A 81 -2.66 13.89 -3.48
C GLY A 81 -1.85 14.28 -4.71
N PHE A 82 -2.45 15.14 -5.54
CA PHE A 82 -1.99 15.47 -6.89
C PHE A 82 -1.64 16.95 -7.08
N MET A 83 -1.28 17.66 -6.00
CA MET A 83 -0.77 19.03 -6.12
C MET A 83 0.40 19.08 -7.12
N GLU A 84 0.45 20.12 -7.94
CA GLU A 84 1.41 20.29 -9.05
C GLU A 84 1.27 19.31 -10.23
N CYS A 85 0.34 18.35 -10.19
CA CYS A 85 0.11 17.41 -11.29
C CYS A 85 -1.05 17.84 -12.20
N LYS A 86 -0.92 17.62 -13.51
CA LYS A 86 -2.01 17.89 -14.46
C LYS A 86 -3.03 16.75 -14.47
N TYR A 87 -4.31 17.12 -14.55
CA TYR A 87 -5.44 16.17 -14.59
C TYR A 87 -5.26 15.09 -15.66
N ASP A 88 -5.01 15.50 -16.90
CA ASP A 88 -4.94 14.57 -18.03
C ASP A 88 -3.79 13.56 -17.89
N GLU A 89 -2.65 14.00 -17.31
CA GLU A 89 -1.46 13.15 -17.11
C GLU A 89 -1.72 12.09 -16.03
N VAL A 90 -2.29 12.48 -14.89
CA VAL A 90 -2.61 11.53 -13.80
C VAL A 90 -3.72 10.58 -14.22
N MET A 91 -4.78 11.11 -14.83
CA MET A 91 -5.94 10.30 -15.22
C MET A 91 -5.65 9.34 -16.35
N ALA A 92 -4.66 9.62 -17.21
CA ALA A 92 -4.18 8.64 -18.20
C ALA A 92 -3.69 7.36 -17.51
N SER A 93 -2.97 7.48 -16.39
CA SER A 93 -2.49 6.34 -15.60
C SER A 93 -3.60 5.70 -14.77
N VAL A 94 -4.40 6.49 -14.04
CA VAL A 94 -5.46 5.98 -13.15
C VAL A 94 -6.50 5.16 -13.92
N LYS A 95 -6.83 5.54 -15.15
CA LYS A 95 -7.77 4.79 -16.01
C LYS A 95 -7.30 3.38 -16.35
N LEU A 96 -5.99 3.12 -16.28
CA LEU A 96 -5.42 1.79 -16.52
C LEU A 96 -5.52 0.88 -15.29
N ILE A 97 -5.79 1.44 -14.09
CA ILE A 97 -5.83 0.66 -12.85
C ILE A 97 -7.21 0.01 -12.72
N PRO A 98 -7.31 -1.33 -12.83
CA PRO A 98 -8.58 -2.01 -12.77
C PRO A 98 -9.19 -1.93 -11.37
N LYS A 99 -10.52 -1.86 -11.31
CA LYS A 99 -11.24 -1.99 -10.04
C LYS A 99 -11.01 -3.39 -9.47
N PRO A 100 -10.55 -3.52 -8.22
CA PRO A 100 -10.39 -4.83 -7.60
C PRO A 100 -11.77 -5.47 -7.37
N LYS A 101 -11.83 -6.80 -7.47
CA LYS A 101 -13.09 -7.54 -7.24
C LYS A 101 -13.57 -7.42 -5.79
N GLU A 102 -12.62 -7.30 -4.86
CA GLU A 102 -12.86 -7.13 -3.43
C GLU A 102 -11.96 -6.00 -2.92
N PRO A 103 -12.40 -5.23 -1.91
CA PRO A 103 -11.61 -4.11 -1.38
C PRO A 103 -10.35 -4.56 -0.63
N LEU A 104 -10.31 -5.82 -0.17
CA LEU A 104 -9.22 -6.42 0.59
C LEU A 104 -8.79 -7.75 -0.01
N LEU A 105 -7.65 -8.27 0.46
CA LEU A 105 -7.16 -9.60 0.10
C LEU A 105 -8.18 -10.68 0.48
N LEU A 106 -8.30 -11.67 -0.39
CA LEU A 106 -9.25 -12.77 -0.25
C LEU A 106 -8.70 -13.86 0.67
N PRO A 107 -9.55 -14.58 1.43
CA PRO A 107 -9.10 -15.81 2.07
C PRO A 107 -8.62 -16.83 1.04
N LYS A 108 -7.57 -17.57 1.39
CA LYS A 108 -7.07 -18.67 0.55
C LYS A 108 -8.17 -19.74 0.40
N PRO A 109 -8.44 -20.26 -0.81
CA PRO A 109 -9.40 -21.35 -0.98
C PRO A 109 -9.04 -22.56 -0.11
N GLY A 110 -9.98 -23.03 0.70
CA GLY A 110 -9.76 -24.15 1.63
C GLY A 110 -9.19 -23.76 3.00
N ALA A 111 -8.94 -22.47 3.26
CA ALA A 111 -8.66 -21.97 4.61
C ALA A 111 -9.94 -21.89 5.46
N ASP A 112 -9.78 -21.71 6.77
CA ASP A 112 -10.85 -21.56 7.76
C ASP A 112 -11.61 -20.21 7.67
N GLY A 113 -11.28 -19.38 6.68
CA GLY A 113 -11.81 -18.02 6.50
C GLY A 113 -11.01 -16.96 7.26
N CYS A 114 -9.94 -17.34 7.97
CA CYS A 114 -8.98 -16.41 8.53
C CYS A 114 -7.84 -16.12 7.54
N ILE A 115 -7.24 -14.93 7.67
CA ILE A 115 -6.12 -14.50 6.84
C ILE A 115 -4.96 -14.15 7.75
N HIS A 116 -3.87 -14.89 7.61
CA HIS A 116 -2.61 -14.64 8.30
C HIS A 116 -1.61 -13.98 7.35
N CYS A 117 -1.06 -12.84 7.75
CA CYS A 117 -0.13 -12.05 6.94
C CYS A 117 1.22 -11.91 7.65
N ALA A 118 2.31 -12.16 6.93
CA ALA A 118 3.66 -11.77 7.34
C ALA A 118 4.04 -10.47 6.63
N VAL A 119 4.51 -9.47 7.38
CA VAL A 119 5.06 -8.22 6.83
C VAL A 119 6.56 -8.19 7.12
N VAL A 120 7.37 -8.29 6.07
CA VAL A 120 8.82 -8.42 6.17
C VAL A 120 9.48 -7.11 5.74
N GLY A 121 10.06 -6.40 6.72
CA GLY A 121 10.89 -5.23 6.48
C GLY A 121 12.32 -5.59 6.05
N THR A 122 13.13 -4.58 5.72
CA THR A 122 14.51 -4.75 5.22
C THR A 122 15.57 -4.50 6.31
N ALA A 123 15.24 -4.72 7.58
CA ALA A 123 16.14 -4.47 8.71
C ALA A 123 17.06 -5.68 8.96
N GLY A 124 18.27 -5.42 9.45
CA GLY A 124 19.28 -6.46 9.68
C GLY A 124 18.99 -7.43 10.82
N ILE A 125 17.92 -7.24 11.59
CA ILE A 125 17.54 -8.12 12.72
C ILE A 125 17.21 -9.56 12.28
N LEU A 126 16.83 -9.75 11.01
CA LEU A 126 16.51 -11.06 10.49
C LEU A 126 17.75 -11.90 10.14
N ASN A 127 18.94 -11.28 10.05
CA ASN A 127 20.15 -12.00 9.67
C ASN A 127 20.54 -13.05 10.73
N GLY A 128 20.56 -14.32 10.35
CA GLY A 128 20.81 -15.47 11.22
C GLY A 128 19.63 -15.87 12.12
N SER A 129 18.43 -15.29 11.92
CA SER A 129 17.24 -15.57 12.72
C SER A 129 16.58 -16.92 12.40
N LYS A 130 16.78 -17.45 11.18
CA LYS A 130 16.23 -18.72 10.70
C LYS A 130 14.69 -18.83 10.75
N VAL A 131 13.97 -17.70 10.72
CA VAL A 131 12.50 -17.67 10.78
C VAL A 131 11.84 -17.73 9.40
N GLY A 132 12.59 -17.97 8.33
CA GLY A 132 12.08 -17.95 6.96
C GLY A 132 10.94 -18.93 6.70
N ALA A 133 10.99 -20.12 7.31
CA ALA A 133 9.90 -21.10 7.24
C ALA A 133 8.61 -20.63 7.93
N GLU A 134 8.72 -19.89 9.03
CA GLU A 134 7.59 -19.29 9.73
C GLU A 134 6.95 -18.16 8.90
N ILE A 135 7.78 -17.31 8.30
CA ILE A 135 7.33 -16.27 7.36
C ILE A 135 6.54 -16.90 6.22
N ASP A 136 7.11 -17.93 5.58
CA ASP A 136 6.50 -18.61 4.43
C ASP A 136 5.27 -19.44 4.80
N ALA A 137 4.98 -19.69 6.07
CA ALA A 137 3.76 -20.37 6.51
C ALA A 137 2.50 -19.48 6.41
N HIS A 138 2.65 -18.16 6.29
CA HIS A 138 1.53 -17.22 6.21
C HIS A 138 0.79 -17.30 4.86
N ASP A 139 -0.49 -16.88 4.84
CA ASP A 139 -1.28 -16.84 3.62
C ASP A 139 -0.70 -15.83 2.64
N TYR A 140 -0.38 -14.64 3.14
CA TYR A 140 0.21 -13.54 2.39
C TYR A 140 1.53 -13.08 3.00
N VAL A 141 2.55 -12.92 2.16
CA VAL A 141 3.84 -12.35 2.55
C VAL A 141 4.02 -11.00 1.85
N PHE A 142 4.09 -9.94 2.63
CA PHE A 142 4.36 -8.59 2.17
C PHE A 142 5.85 -8.29 2.30
N ARG A 143 6.45 -7.78 1.22
CA ARG A 143 7.83 -7.28 1.20
C ARG A 143 7.86 -5.87 0.62
N MET A 144 8.92 -5.12 0.90
CA MET A 144 9.04 -3.75 0.44
C MET A 144 10.47 -3.31 0.15
N ASN A 145 10.62 -2.31 -0.70
CA ASN A 145 11.89 -1.62 -1.00
C ASN A 145 13.00 -2.52 -1.57
N GLY A 146 14.06 -2.79 -0.81
CA GLY A 146 15.21 -3.61 -1.19
C GLY A 146 15.21 -4.95 -0.46
N ALA A 147 14.13 -5.71 -0.59
CA ALA A 147 13.98 -6.99 0.12
C ALA A 147 14.80 -8.09 -0.57
N VAL A 148 16.06 -8.22 -0.16
CA VAL A 148 16.98 -9.27 -0.62
C VAL A 148 16.55 -10.62 -0.05
N ILE A 149 16.27 -11.58 -0.93
CA ILE A 149 15.89 -12.95 -0.55
C ILE A 149 17.04 -13.94 -0.79
N LYS A 150 17.68 -13.83 -1.96
CA LYS A 150 18.70 -14.79 -2.39
C LYS A 150 19.88 -14.84 -1.42
N GLY A 151 20.16 -16.02 -0.89
CA GLY A 151 21.22 -16.24 0.12
C GLY A 151 20.78 -15.98 1.56
N TYR A 152 19.52 -15.59 1.78
CA TYR A 152 18.91 -15.32 3.09
C TYR A 152 17.59 -16.06 3.28
N GLU A 153 17.26 -17.05 2.43
CA GLU A 153 15.97 -17.73 2.45
C GLU A 153 15.67 -18.41 3.79
N GLU A 154 16.70 -18.92 4.50
CA GLU A 154 16.54 -19.49 5.84
C GLU A 154 16.04 -18.45 6.84
N ASP A 155 16.44 -17.19 6.68
CA ASP A 155 16.12 -16.07 7.57
C ASP A 155 14.83 -15.36 7.19
N VAL A 156 14.64 -15.10 5.90
CA VAL A 156 13.58 -14.20 5.42
C VAL A 156 12.50 -14.91 4.63
N GLY A 157 12.63 -16.21 4.35
CA GLY A 157 11.72 -16.99 3.52
C GLY A 157 11.90 -16.70 2.03
N ASN A 158 11.22 -17.47 1.18
CA ASN A 158 11.29 -17.35 -0.27
C ASN A 158 9.95 -16.92 -0.93
N ARG A 159 8.85 -16.85 -0.18
CA ARG A 159 7.55 -16.42 -0.72
C ARG A 159 7.41 -14.90 -0.69
N THR A 160 6.76 -14.38 -1.72
CA THR A 160 6.29 -12.99 -1.78
C THR A 160 4.92 -12.98 -2.44
N SER A 161 3.93 -12.37 -1.80
CA SER A 161 2.58 -12.21 -2.33
C SER A 161 2.31 -10.77 -2.76
N VAL A 162 2.81 -9.81 -2.00
CA VAL A 162 2.70 -8.37 -2.29
C VAL A 162 4.06 -7.74 -2.14
N TYR A 163 4.46 -6.96 -3.14
CA TYR A 163 5.71 -6.20 -3.13
C TYR A 163 5.40 -4.70 -3.22
N VAL A 164 5.81 -3.93 -2.20
CA VAL A 164 5.52 -2.51 -2.08
C VAL A 164 6.79 -1.69 -2.35
N HIS A 165 6.71 -0.73 -3.26
CA HIS A 165 7.84 0.13 -3.59
C HIS A 165 7.37 1.50 -4.09
N THR A 166 8.28 2.46 -4.09
CA THR A 166 8.16 3.68 -4.90
C THR A 166 9.03 3.54 -6.15
N GLU A 167 8.88 4.43 -7.13
CA GLU A 167 9.81 4.50 -8.27
C GLU A 167 11.25 4.68 -7.79
N HIS A 168 11.47 5.56 -6.82
CA HIS A 168 12.80 5.81 -6.27
C HIS A 168 13.39 4.57 -5.60
N SER A 169 12.62 3.89 -4.73
CA SER A 169 13.17 2.77 -3.97
C SER A 169 13.46 1.55 -4.85
N ILE A 170 12.66 1.27 -5.88
CA ILE A 170 12.93 0.17 -6.80
C ILE A 170 14.12 0.44 -7.73
N ALA A 171 14.31 1.69 -8.17
CA ALA A 171 15.46 2.07 -9.00
C ALA A 171 16.77 2.13 -8.19
N ALA A 172 16.71 2.61 -6.96
CA ALA A 172 17.90 2.78 -6.13
C ALA A 172 18.35 1.47 -5.45
N SER A 173 17.44 0.55 -5.14
CA SER A 173 17.78 -0.71 -4.45
C SER A 173 18.84 -1.54 -5.18
N PRO A 174 18.78 -1.76 -6.50
CA PRO A 174 19.84 -2.43 -7.24
C PRO A 174 21.20 -1.70 -7.18
N TYR A 175 21.24 -0.37 -7.06
CA TYR A 175 22.52 0.34 -6.90
C TYR A 175 23.14 0.05 -5.52
N PHE A 176 22.32 0.05 -4.47
CA PHE A 176 22.80 -0.22 -3.11
C PHE A 176 23.13 -1.69 -2.86
N PHE A 177 22.36 -2.61 -3.46
CA PHE A 177 22.48 -4.05 -3.19
C PHE A 177 23.07 -4.85 -4.37
N GLY A 178 23.14 -4.31 -5.57
CA GLY A 178 23.58 -4.99 -6.81
C GLY A 178 25.07 -5.28 -6.92
N LYS A 179 25.88 -4.97 -5.89
CA LYS A 179 27.20 -5.60 -5.72
C LYS A 179 27.12 -7.06 -5.27
N ALA A 180 25.95 -7.53 -4.85
CA ALA A 180 25.62 -8.94 -4.74
C ALA A 180 24.66 -9.27 -5.90
N ASN A 181 24.91 -10.35 -6.63
CA ASN A 181 24.09 -10.84 -7.75
C ASN A 181 22.66 -11.24 -7.29
N ILE A 182 21.84 -10.25 -6.94
CA ILE A 182 20.53 -10.38 -6.30
C ILE A 182 19.47 -10.10 -7.35
N GLU A 183 18.76 -11.14 -7.75
CA GLU A 183 17.52 -11.04 -8.52
C GLU A 183 16.42 -10.57 -7.56
N THR A 184 15.88 -9.37 -7.79
CA THR A 184 14.64 -8.95 -7.14
C THR A 184 13.51 -9.76 -7.76
N GLY A 185 12.83 -10.58 -6.95
CA GLY A 185 11.86 -11.56 -7.42
C GLY A 185 10.82 -10.98 -8.37
N ASN A 186 10.59 -11.67 -9.49
CA ASN A 186 9.53 -11.38 -10.45
C ASN A 186 8.17 -11.46 -9.74
N SER A 187 7.63 -10.31 -9.33
CA SER A 187 6.29 -10.20 -8.75
C SER A 187 5.49 -9.21 -9.59
N SER A 188 4.29 -9.64 -10.00
CA SER A 188 3.29 -8.81 -10.67
C SER A 188 3.17 -7.45 -9.98
N HIS A 189 3.56 -6.40 -10.70
CA HIS A 189 3.66 -5.04 -10.19
C HIS A 189 2.31 -4.56 -9.63
N CYS A 190 2.21 -4.46 -8.30
CA CYS A 190 1.16 -3.71 -7.65
C CYS A 190 1.72 -2.32 -7.37
N PHE A 191 1.47 -1.37 -8.26
CA PHE A 191 1.73 0.04 -7.98
C PHE A 191 0.74 0.47 -6.90
N ILE A 192 1.21 0.63 -5.66
CA ILE A 192 0.49 1.40 -4.66
C ILE A 192 0.88 2.85 -4.89
N ILE A 193 -0.01 3.59 -5.57
CA ILE A 193 -0.09 5.05 -5.50
C ILE A 193 -1.23 5.36 -4.53
#